data_AF-A0A127K3H1-F1
#
_entry.id   AF-A0A127K3H1-F1
#
_cell.length_a   1.000
_cell.length_b   1.000
_cell.length_c   1.000
_cell.angle_alpha   90.00
_cell.angle_beta   90.00
_cell.angle_gamma   90.00
#
_symmetry.space_group_name_H-M   'P 1'
#
loop_
_entity.id
_entity.type
_entity.pdbx_description
1 polymer ?
#
loop_
_entity_poly.entity_id
_entity_poly.type
_entity_poly.pdbx_seq_one_letter_code
_entity_poly.pdbx_strand_id
1 'polypeptide(L)'
;MNRIFALAAAALVSTSALAGPTCTAPKETWMKEADFKARVEAQGYKIKTFKVTKDNCYEIYGFDKDGKKVEIYFDPATGAERERK
;
A
#
# COMPACT_ATOMS: atom_id res chain seq x y z
N MET A 1 5.31 -21.91 54.24
CA MET A 1 4.29 -22.08 53.18
C MET A 1 3.61 -20.73 52.96
N ASN A 2 3.87 -20.00 51.86
CA ASN A 2 2.79 -19.24 51.21
C ASN A 2 3.18 -18.77 49.79
N ARG A 3 2.67 -19.54 48.83
CA ARG A 3 2.05 -19.14 47.55
C ARG A 3 2.65 -17.98 46.76
N ILE A 4 3.36 -18.41 45.72
CA ILE A 4 3.72 -17.71 44.48
C ILE A 4 2.49 -16.95 43.94
N PHE A 5 2.59 -15.63 43.83
CA PHE A 5 1.75 -14.83 42.93
C PHE A 5 2.63 -14.35 41.78
N ALA A 6 2.76 -15.20 40.76
CA ALA A 6 3.35 -14.81 39.48
C ALA A 6 2.28 -14.07 38.68
N LEU A 7 2.37 -12.74 38.65
CA LEU A 7 1.56 -11.90 37.77
C LEU A 7 2.12 -12.00 36.35
N ALA A 8 1.57 -12.91 35.55
CA ALA A 8 1.91 -13.03 34.14
C ALA A 8 1.29 -11.86 33.36
N ALA A 9 2.08 -10.83 33.08
CA ALA A 9 1.71 -9.76 32.16
C ALA A 9 1.76 -10.30 30.72
N ALA A 10 0.62 -10.72 30.19
CA ALA A 10 0.48 -11.06 28.78
C ALA A 10 0.50 -9.77 27.95
N ALA A 11 1.68 -9.41 27.43
CA ALA A 11 1.80 -8.35 26.44
C ALA A 11 1.15 -8.83 25.12
N LEU A 12 0.01 -8.26 24.78
CA LEU A 12 -0.62 -8.42 23.47
C LEU A 12 0.25 -7.70 22.44
N VAL A 13 1.10 -8.44 21.73
CA VAL A 13 1.82 -7.92 20.58
C VAL A 13 0.83 -7.89 19.42
N SER A 14 0.25 -6.72 19.13
CA SER A 14 -0.61 -6.52 17.97
C SER A 14 0.23 -6.67 16.70
N THR A 15 0.14 -7.81 16.03
CA THR A 15 0.68 -7.97 14.69
C THR A 15 -0.19 -7.17 13.73
N SER A 16 0.31 -6.03 13.27
CA SER A 16 -0.28 -5.33 12.13
C SER A 16 -0.30 -6.29 10.94
N ALA A 17 -1.49 -6.71 10.52
CA ALA A 17 -1.65 -7.58 9.36
C ALA A 17 -1.07 -6.88 8.13
N LEU A 18 -0.13 -7.54 7.43
CA LEU A 18 0.53 -7.02 6.21
C LEU A 18 -0.37 -7.08 4.96
N ALA A 19 -1.66 -6.75 5.08
CA ALA A 19 -2.55 -6.61 3.91
C ALA A 19 -2.49 -5.17 3.40
N GLY A 20 -2.39 -4.98 2.07
CA GLY A 20 -2.47 -3.65 1.47
C GLY A 20 -3.87 -3.03 1.62
N PRO A 21 -4.04 -1.73 1.29
CA PRO A 21 -5.31 -1.04 1.43
C PRO A 21 -6.38 -1.57 0.48
N THR A 22 -7.65 -1.37 0.84
CA THR A 22 -8.81 -1.63 -0.02
C THR A 22 -9.26 -0.34 -0.72
N CYS A 23 -9.48 -0.42 -2.03
CA CYS A 23 -10.05 0.67 -2.82
C CYS A 23 -11.47 0.31 -3.26
N THR A 24 -12.42 1.24 -3.11
CA THR A 24 -13.86 0.99 -3.32
C THR A 24 -14.42 1.66 -4.57
N ALA A 25 -13.59 2.35 -5.35
CA ALA A 25 -14.02 3.06 -6.54
C ALA A 25 -14.62 2.11 -7.60
N PRO A 26 -15.77 2.43 -8.21
CA PRO A 26 -16.35 1.62 -9.29
C PRO A 26 -15.39 1.52 -10.48
N LYS A 27 -15.29 0.35 -11.11
CA LYS A 27 -14.27 0.07 -12.16
C LYS A 27 -14.39 0.98 -13.38
N GLU A 28 -15.60 1.41 -13.72
CA GLU A 28 -15.88 2.35 -14.81
C GLU A 28 -15.30 3.76 -14.57
N THR A 29 -14.97 4.09 -13.32
CA THR A 29 -14.36 5.38 -12.96
C THR A 29 -12.84 5.34 -12.97
N TRP A 30 -12.24 4.16 -13.20
CA TRP A 30 -10.80 3.99 -13.11
C TRP A 30 -10.07 4.67 -14.26
N MET A 31 -8.95 5.31 -13.95
CA MET A 31 -8.01 5.77 -14.95
C MET A 31 -7.53 4.57 -15.76
N LYS A 32 -7.27 4.76 -17.06
CA LYS A 32 -6.59 3.70 -17.82
C LYS A 32 -5.20 3.51 -17.22
N GLU A 33 -4.76 2.25 -17.13
CA GLU A 33 -3.45 1.94 -16.54
C GLU A 33 -2.30 2.70 -17.21
N ALA A 34 -2.35 2.88 -18.53
CA ALA A 34 -1.34 3.63 -19.27
C ALA A 34 -1.30 5.11 -18.87
N ASP A 35 -2.47 5.74 -18.72
CA ASP A 35 -2.59 7.15 -18.32
C ASP A 35 -2.09 7.34 -16.89
N PHE A 36 -2.44 6.41 -16.00
CA PHE A 36 -1.93 6.41 -14.62
C PHE A 36 -0.40 6.26 -14.57
N LYS A 37 0.17 5.29 -15.28
CA LYS A 37 1.63 5.07 -15.34
C LYS A 37 2.34 6.31 -15.86
N ALA A 38 1.87 6.88 -16.97
CA ALA A 38 2.45 8.09 -17.55
C ALA A 38 2.40 9.27 -16.57
N ARG A 39 1.29 9.45 -15.85
CA ARG A 39 1.16 10.49 -14.81
C ARG A 39 2.18 10.31 -13.69
N VAL A 40 2.35 9.09 -13.19
CA VAL A 40 3.29 8.78 -12.09
C VAL A 40 4.73 8.93 -12.56
N GLU A 41 5.07 8.48 -13.77
CA GLU A 41 6.39 8.67 -14.36
C GLU A 41 6.71 10.17 -14.59
N ALA A 42 5.72 10.96 -15.01
CA ALA A 42 5.87 12.42 -15.15
C ALA A 42 6.14 13.13 -13.81
N GLN A 43 5.78 12.52 -12.68
CA GLN A 43 6.12 13.02 -11.34
C GLN A 43 7.55 12.63 -10.90
N GLY A 44 8.32 11.95 -11.76
CA GLY A 44 9.71 11.57 -11.52
C GLY A 44 9.89 10.15 -10.96
N TYR A 45 8.81 9.37 -10.83
CA TYR A 45 8.91 7.97 -10.42
C TYR A 45 9.39 7.09 -11.57
N LYS A 46 10.06 5.99 -11.23
CA LYS A 46 10.44 4.93 -12.17
C LYS A 46 9.70 3.67 -11.82
N ILE A 47 8.66 3.33 -12.59
CA ILE A 47 7.85 2.13 -12.36
C ILE A 47 8.62 0.90 -12.85
N LYS A 48 8.82 -0.08 -11.96
CA LYS A 48 9.37 -1.41 -12.30
C LYS A 48 8.29 -2.46 -12.45
N THR A 49 7.28 -2.39 -11.59
CA THR A 49 6.13 -3.28 -11.60
C THR A 49 4.88 -2.45 -11.37
N PHE A 50 3.82 -2.75 -12.11
CA PHE A 50 2.48 -2.24 -11.86
C PHE A 50 1.55 -3.42 -11.66
N LYS A 51 0.65 -3.33 -10.68
CA LYS A 51 -0.36 -4.36 -10.40
C LYS A 51 -1.70 -3.71 -10.15
N VAL A 52 -2.76 -4.43 -10.49
CA VAL A 52 -4.09 -4.24 -9.90
C VAL A 52 -4.19 -5.25 -8.76
N THR A 53 -4.36 -4.76 -7.53
CA THR A 53 -4.42 -5.62 -6.35
C THR A 53 -5.74 -6.38 -6.27
N LYS A 54 -5.79 -7.44 -5.47
CA LYS A 54 -7.04 -8.19 -5.20
C LYS A 54 -8.09 -7.29 -4.52
N ASP A 55 -7.63 -6.31 -3.76
CA ASP A 55 -8.44 -5.32 -3.05
C ASP A 55 -8.69 -4.05 -3.88
N ASN A 56 -8.60 -4.17 -5.20
CA ASN A 56 -9.04 -3.19 -6.20
C ASN A 56 -8.25 -1.87 -6.22
N CYS A 57 -6.99 -1.86 -5.78
CA CYS A 57 -6.11 -0.68 -5.90
C CYS A 57 -5.12 -0.83 -7.06
N TYR A 58 -4.57 0.30 -7.52
CA TYR A 58 -3.37 0.30 -8.35
C TYR A 58 -2.15 0.30 -7.44
N GLU A 59 -1.18 -0.55 -7.74
CA GLU A 59 0.04 -0.68 -6.95
C GLU A 59 1.25 -0.56 -7.87
N ILE A 60 2.22 0.26 -7.49
CA ILE A 60 3.52 0.33 -8.16
C ILE A 60 4.62 -0.17 -7.24
N TYR A 61 5.60 -0.84 -7.83
CA TYR A 61 6.92 -1.02 -7.26
C TYR A 61 7.93 -0.32 -8.16
N GLY A 62 8.87 0.39 -7.56
CA GLY A 62 9.81 1.16 -8.36
C GLY A 62 10.73 2.02 -7.53
N PHE A 63 11.05 3.18 -8.08
CA PHE A 63 11.85 4.19 -7.43
C PHE A 63 11.14 5.53 -7.45
N ASP A 64 11.23 6.31 -6.37
CA ASP A 64 10.81 7.70 -6.37
C ASP A 64 11.82 8.62 -7.08
N LYS A 65 11.50 9.91 -7.11
CA LYS A 65 12.34 10.96 -7.71
C LYS A 65 13.74 11.07 -7.08
N ASP A 66 13.90 10.62 -5.83
CA ASP A 66 15.16 10.66 -5.10
C ASP A 66 15.94 9.33 -5.25
N GLY A 67 15.42 8.40 -6.05
CA GLY A 67 16.02 7.09 -6.30
C GLY A 67 15.80 6.08 -5.18
N LYS A 68 14.88 6.32 -4.24
CA LYS A 68 14.55 5.38 -3.17
C LYS A 68 13.53 4.35 -3.66
N LYS A 69 13.69 3.10 -3.24
CA LYS A 69 12.71 2.04 -3.53
C LYS A 69 11.40 2.35 -2.83
N VAL A 70 10.29 2.14 -3.52
CA VAL A 70 8.94 2.38 -3.01
C VAL A 70 7.97 1.30 -3.49
N GLU A 71 7.04 0.96 -2.62
CA GLU A 71 5.78 0.26 -2.94
C GLU A 71 4.64 1.22 -2.60
N ILE A 72 3.82 1.59 -3.58
CA ILE A 72 2.77 2.61 -3.37
C ILE A 72 1.46 2.11 -3.95
N TYR A 73 0.41 2.20 -3.14
CA TYR A 73 -0.96 1.90 -3.50
C TYR A 73 -1.70 3.19 -3.79
N PHE A 74 -2.50 3.19 -4.85
CA PHE A 74 -3.24 4.32 -5.33
C PHE A 74 -4.70 3.94 -5.55
N ASP A 75 -5.56 4.93 -5.28
CA ASP A 75 -6.95 4.89 -5.68
C ASP A 75 -7.05 4.93 -7.22
N PRO A 76 -7.62 3.91 -7.89
CA PRO A 76 -7.61 3.86 -9.35
C PRO A 76 -8.43 4.94 -10.04
N ALA A 77 -9.41 5.55 -9.36
CA ALA A 77 -10.25 6.60 -9.96
C ALA A 77 -9.57 7.96 -9.92
N THR A 78 -8.82 8.24 -8.86
CA THR A 78 -8.22 9.56 -8.62
C THR A 78 -6.71 9.59 -8.80
N GLY A 79 -6.04 8.44 -8.76
CA GLY A 79 -4.59 8.32 -8.68
C GLY A 79 -4.01 8.89 -7.38
N ALA A 80 -4.82 9.03 -6.32
CA ALA A 80 -4.36 9.48 -5.01
C ALA A 80 -3.66 8.35 -4.25
N GLU A 81 -2.55 8.64 -3.59
CA GLU A 81 -1.87 7.68 -2.71
C GLU A 81 -2.79 7.25 -1.57
N ARG A 82 -2.86 5.95 -1.33
CA ARG A 82 -3.57 5.33 -0.22
C ARG A 82 -2.61 4.88 0.86
N GLU A 83 -1.52 4.25 0.43
CA GLU A 83 -0.48 3.73 1.31
C GLU A 83 0.85 3.70 0.57
N ARG A 84 1.93 3.92 1.31
CA ARG A 84 3.31 3.86 0.82
C ARG A 84 4.15 3.05 1.80
N LYS A 85 5.01 2.18 1.26
CA LYS A 85 6.01 1.41 1.99
C LYS A 85 7.40 1.64 1.40
#